data_AF-A0A2Z6M2K1-F1
#
_entry.id   AF-A0A2Z6M2K1-F1
#
_cell.length_a   1.000
_cell.length_b   1.000
_cell.length_c   1.000
_cell.angle_alpha   90.00
_cell.angle_beta   90.00
_cell.angle_gamma   90.00
#
_symmetry.space_group_name_H-M   'P 1'
#
loop_
_entity.id
_entity.type
_entity.pdbx_description
1 polymer ?
#
loop_
_entity_poly.entity_id
_entity_poly.type
_entity_poly.pdbx_seq_one_letter_code
_entity_poly.pdbx_strand_id
1 'polypeptide(L)'
;MVPLLEKASPDARVITVSSGGMYSTPLTKDLQFSESNFNGTEQYARNKRVQVALTENWGETYKNKGIGFYAMHPGWAETPGAFREAKDK
;
A
#
# COMPACT_ATOMS: atom_id res chain seq x y z
N MET A 1 -7.20 9.36 13.17
CA MET A 1 -6.28 8.30 13.62
C MET A 1 -5.01 8.85 14.27
N VAL A 2 -4.27 9.76 13.63
CA VAL A 2 -2.97 10.25 14.15
C VAL A 2 -2.99 10.71 15.63
N PRO A 3 -3.98 11.50 16.12
CA PRO A 3 -4.01 11.87 17.54
C PRO A 3 -4.12 10.70 18.52
N LEU A 4 -4.71 9.57 18.11
CA LEU A 4 -4.78 8.37 18.94
C LEU A 4 -3.46 7.59 18.92
N LEU A 5 -2.78 7.58 17.78
CA LEU A 5 -1.46 6.94 17.65
C LEU A 5 -0.40 7.70 18.46
N GLU A 6 -0.45 9.03 18.49
CA GLU A 6 0.42 9.85 19.34
C GLU A 6 0.29 9.52 20.82
N LYS A 7 -0.93 9.26 21.30
CA LYS A 7 -1.17 8.84 22.70
C LYS A 7 -0.55 7.47 23.03
N ALA A 8 -0.30 6.64 22.02
CA ALA A 8 0.33 5.33 22.15
C ALA A 8 1.84 5.35 21.81
N SER A 9 2.42 6.53 21.62
CA SER A 9 3.87 6.71 21.42
C SER A 9 4.66 6.24 22.65
N PRO A 10 5.86 5.63 22.49
CA PRO A 10 6.61 5.45 21.23
C PRO A 10 6.30 4.14 20.48
N ASP A 11 5.38 3.32 20.98
CA ASP A 11 5.14 1.97 20.47
C ASP A 11 4.14 1.91 19.31
N ALA A 12 3.53 3.04 18.97
CA ALA A 12 2.57 3.14 17.88
C ALA A 12 3.20 2.80 16.52
N ARG A 13 2.55 1.90 15.77
CA ARG A 13 2.98 1.49 14.43
C ARG A 13 1.82 1.49 13.45
N VAL A 14 2.09 1.95 12.24
CA VAL A 14 1.20 1.81 11.07
C VAL A 14 1.92 0.92 10.07
N ILE A 15 1.30 -0.21 9.72
CA ILE A 15 1.82 -1.14 8.73
C ILE A 15 0.87 -1.17 7.53
N THR A 16 1.32 -0.59 6.42
CA THR A 16 0.58 -0.60 5.15
C THR A 16 0.89 -1.89 4.40
N VAL A 17 -0.12 -2.75 4.23
CA VAL A 17 0.01 -3.99 3.45
C VAL A 17 -0.20 -3.69 1.96
N SER A 18 0.90 -3.61 1.23
CA SER A 18 0.93 -3.46 -0.21
C SER A 18 0.89 -4.83 -0.93
N SER A 19 1.57 -4.99 -2.07
CA SER A 19 1.64 -6.23 -2.85
C SER A 19 2.92 -6.29 -3.67
N GLY A 20 3.45 -7.49 -3.94
CA GLY A 20 4.63 -7.67 -4.79
C GLY A 20 4.45 -7.10 -6.20
N GLY A 21 3.21 -7.02 -6.70
CA GLY A 21 2.88 -6.37 -7.97
C GLY A 21 3.31 -4.90 -8.04
N MET A 22 3.49 -4.22 -6.91
CA MET A 22 3.98 -2.84 -6.89
C MET A 22 5.35 -2.65 -7.56
N TYR A 23 6.17 -3.71 -7.63
CA TYR A 23 7.50 -3.66 -8.27
C TYR A 23 7.43 -3.58 -9.80
N SER A 24 6.28 -3.89 -10.41
CA SER A 24 6.14 -3.91 -11.88
C SER A 24 5.78 -2.55 -12.47
N THR A 25 5.59 -1.50 -11.66
CA THR A 25 5.15 -0.18 -12.13
C THR A 25 5.90 0.95 -11.44
N PRO A 26 6.21 2.05 -12.15
CA PRO A 26 6.68 3.27 -11.51
C PRO A 26 5.56 3.93 -10.67
N LEU A 27 5.96 4.92 -9.86
CA LEU A 27 4.99 5.82 -9.21
C LEU A 27 4.36 6.71 -10.28
N THR A 28 3.03 6.81 -10.26
CA THR A 28 2.24 7.59 -11.24
C THR A 28 1.48 8.71 -10.56
N LYS A 29 1.14 9.76 -11.33
CA LYS A 29 0.21 10.82 -10.93
C LYS A 29 -1.21 10.56 -11.43
N ASP A 30 -1.39 9.62 -12.35
CA ASP A 30 -2.71 9.22 -12.83
C ASP A 30 -3.32 8.20 -11.87
N LEU A 31 -4.10 8.70 -10.91
CA LEU A 31 -4.74 7.88 -9.89
C LEU A 31 -6.02 7.20 -10.36
N GLN A 32 -6.59 7.62 -11.49
CA GLN A 32 -7.92 7.18 -11.96
C GLN A 32 -7.86 6.32 -13.23
N PHE A 33 -6.67 5.95 -13.70
CA PHE A 33 -6.47 5.19 -14.93
C PHE A 33 -7.17 5.87 -16.11
N SER A 34 -6.66 7.04 -16.50
CA SER A 34 -7.18 7.88 -17.58
C SER A 34 -7.05 7.27 -18.98
N GLU A 35 -6.29 6.19 -19.12
CA GLU A 35 -6.11 5.44 -20.36
C GLU A 35 -7.41 4.74 -20.79
N SER A 36 -7.66 4.71 -22.10
CA SER A 36 -8.94 4.22 -22.66
C SER A 36 -9.21 2.74 -22.40
N ASN A 37 -8.17 1.92 -22.30
CA ASN A 37 -8.27 0.48 -22.11
C ASN A 37 -7.89 0.11 -20.67
N PHE A 38 -8.88 0.09 -19.78
CA PHE A 38 -8.66 -0.21 -18.38
C PHE A 38 -8.00 -1.59 -18.17
N ASN A 39 -6.87 -1.61 -17.47
CA ASN A 39 -6.20 -2.81 -17.03
C ASN A 39 -6.22 -2.91 -15.51
N GLY A 40 -7.09 -3.77 -14.98
CA GLY A 40 -7.27 -3.92 -13.53
C GLY A 40 -6.02 -4.42 -12.79
N THR A 41 -5.22 -5.29 -13.42
CA THR A 41 -3.97 -5.78 -12.83
C THR A 41 -2.93 -4.68 -12.74
N GLU A 42 -2.83 -3.86 -13.79
CA GLU A 42 -1.93 -2.70 -13.79
C GLU A 42 -2.38 -1.61 -12.82
N GLN A 43 -3.67 -1.26 -12.82
CA GLN A 43 -4.19 -0.27 -11.86
C GLN A 43 -4.03 -0.73 -10.42
N TYR A 44 -4.22 -2.02 -10.16
CA TYR A 44 -3.92 -2.61 -8.86
C TYR A 44 -2.45 -2.41 -8.48
N ALA A 45 -1.51 -2.75 -9.37
CA ALA A 45 -0.09 -2.53 -9.15
C ALA A 45 0.25 -1.04 -8.90
N ARG A 46 -0.34 -0.13 -9.68
CA ARG A 46 -0.16 1.35 -9.54
C ARG A 46 -0.61 1.81 -8.16
N ASN A 47 -1.80 1.40 -7.72
CA ASN A 47 -2.30 1.73 -6.39
C ASN A 47 -1.43 1.16 -5.26
N LYS A 48 -0.93 -0.06 -5.43
CA LYS A 48 0.00 -0.68 -4.48
C LYS A 48 1.35 0.04 -4.43
N ARG A 49 1.83 0.59 -5.56
CA ARG A 49 3.02 1.45 -5.60
C ARG A 49 2.78 2.79 -4.89
N VAL A 50 1.62 3.41 -5.09
CA VAL A 50 1.22 4.65 -4.39
C VAL A 50 1.14 4.45 -2.87
N GLN A 51 0.63 3.31 -2.39
CA GLN A 51 0.59 2.98 -0.96
C GLN A 51 1.97 3.01 -0.29
N VAL A 52 3.01 2.51 -0.97
CA VAL A 52 4.38 2.54 -0.45
C VAL A 52 4.90 3.97 -0.36
N ALA A 53 4.74 4.77 -1.42
CA ALA A 53 5.18 6.16 -1.45
C ALA A 53 4.46 7.02 -0.40
N LEU A 54 3.15 6.82 -0.19
CA LEU A 54 2.40 7.50 0.86
C LEU A 54 2.90 7.13 2.26
N THR A 55 3.24 5.86 2.47
CA THR A 55 3.75 5.39 3.77
C THR A 55 5.09 6.02 4.10
N GLU A 56 5.99 6.12 3.13
CA GLU A 56 7.25 6.86 3.25
C GLU A 56 7.00 8.34 3.60
N ASN A 57 6.10 9.00 2.87
CA ASN A 57 5.76 10.39 3.12
C ASN A 57 5.15 10.60 4.53
N TRP A 58 4.32 9.68 5.02
CA TRP A 58 3.80 9.76 6.39
C TRP A 58 4.88 9.56 7.44
N GLY A 59 5.84 8.66 7.19
CA GLY A 59 7.01 8.48 8.04
C GLY A 59 7.77 9.79 8.23
N GLU A 60 8.02 10.52 7.13
CA GLU A 60 8.68 11.83 7.19
C GLU A 60 7.79 12.91 7.84
N THR A 61 6.52 12.98 7.44
CA THR A 61 5.55 13.98 7.94
C THR A 61 5.38 13.90 9.45
N TYR A 62 5.46 12.70 10.04
CA TYR A 62 5.19 12.45 11.45
C TYR A 62 6.41 11.94 12.23
N LYS A 63 7.62 12.12 11.70
CA LYS A 63 8.88 11.60 12.29
C LYS A 63 9.09 11.96 13.76
N ASN A 64 8.61 13.13 14.19
CA ASN A 64 8.76 13.63 15.56
C ASN A 64 7.66 13.19 16.52
N LYS A 65 6.73 12.31 16.08
CA LYS A 65 5.55 11.91 16.85
C LYS A 65 5.71 10.56 17.55
N GLY A 66 6.85 9.88 17.38
CA GLY A 66 7.10 8.55 17.92
C GLY A 66 6.14 7.49 17.35
N ILE A 67 5.78 7.62 16.07
CA ILE A 67 4.95 6.65 15.35
C ILE A 67 5.82 6.04 14.25
N GLY A 68 5.93 4.72 14.23
CA GLY A 68 6.59 3.99 13.14
C GLY A 68 5.66 3.80 11.95
N PHE A 69 6.12 4.13 10.74
CA PHE A 69 5.39 3.88 9.48
C PHE A 69 6.17 2.88 8.64
N TYR A 70 5.54 1.77 8.30
CA TYR A 70 6.17 0.67 7.57
C TYR A 70 5.27 0.20 6.44
N ALA A 71 5.87 -0.17 5.31
CA ALA A 71 5.18 -0.84 4.22
C ALA A 71 5.74 -2.26 4.08
N MET A 72 4.87 -3.21 3.71
CA MET A 72 5.27 -4.59 3.42
C MET A 72 4.42 -5.17 2.29
N HIS A 73 4.87 -6.27 1.68
CA HIS A 73 4.02 -7.15 0.88
C HIS A 73 4.11 -8.58 1.42
N PRO A 74 3.00 -9.33 1.51
CA PRO A 74 2.99 -10.64 2.18
C PRO A 74 3.53 -11.78 1.30
N GLY A 75 4.00 -11.46 0.09
CA GLY A 75 4.36 -12.46 -0.90
C GLY A 75 3.12 -13.18 -1.44
N TRP A 76 3.26 -14.46 -1.77
CA TRP A 76 2.15 -15.34 -2.13
C TRP A 76 1.46 -15.81 -0.85
N ALA A 77 0.30 -15.21 -0.55
CA ALA A 77 -0.47 -15.54 0.63
C ALA A 77 -1.67 -16.40 0.26
N GLU A 78 -1.78 -17.55 0.93
CA GLU A 78 -2.90 -18.46 0.80
C GLU A 78 -4.13 -17.88 1.52
N THR A 79 -4.96 -17.12 0.81
CA THR A 79 -6.18 -16.51 1.37
C THR A 79 -7.40 -16.89 0.55
N PRO A 80 -8.57 -17.14 1.18
CA PRO A 80 -9.78 -17.54 0.45
C PRO A 80 -10.17 -16.57 -0.69
N GLY A 81 -9.89 -15.27 -0.52
CA GLY A 81 -10.16 -14.25 -1.54
C GLY A 81 -9.22 -14.32 -2.74
N ALA A 82 -7.92 -14.56 -2.54
CA ALA A 82 -6.95 -14.60 -3.63
C ALA A 82 -7.08 -15.86 -4.51
N PHE A 83 -7.40 -17.00 -3.91
CA PHE A 83 -7.53 -18.26 -4.67
C PHE A 83 -8.75 -18.32 -5.57
N ARG A 84 -9.83 -17.63 -5.20
CA ARG A 84 -11.05 -17.64 -5.99
C ARG A 84 -10.84 -16.93 -7.33
N GLU A 85 -10.11 -15.81 -7.35
CA GLU A 85 -9.74 -15.13 -8.60
C GLU A 85 -8.77 -15.93 -9.48
N ALA A 86 -7.91 -16.77 -8.89
CA ALA A 86 -6.94 -17.57 -9.64
C ALA A 86 -7.55 -18.81 -10.31
N LYS A 87 -8.74 -19.26 -9.89
CA LYS A 87 -9.45 -20.40 -10.50
C LYS A 87 -10.42 -19.98 -11.61
N ASP A 88 -10.84 -18.72 -11.60
CA ASP A 88 -11.82 -18.17 -12.55
C ASP A 88 -11.15 -17.43 -13.73
N LYS A 89 -9.82 -17.53 -13.86
CA LYS A 89 -9.01 -17.07 -15.00
C LYS A 89 -8.38 -18.26 -15.69
#